data_AF-A0A167VTX0-F1
#
_entry.id   AF-A0A167VTX0-F1
#
_cell.length_a   1.000
_cell.length_b   1.000
_cell.length_c   1.000
_cell.angle_alpha   90.00
_cell.angle_beta   90.00
_cell.angle_gamma   90.00
#
_symmetry.space_group_name_H-M   'P 1'
#
loop_
_entity.id
_entity.type
_entity.pdbx_description
1 polymer ?
#
loop_
_entity_poly.entity_id
_entity_poly.type
_entity_poly.pdbx_seq_one_letter_code
_entity_poly.pdbx_strand_id
1 'polypeptide(L)'
;MVSCKLIVGAVLASSSVATTASSGSSLVWRWRNYANASPVSPVDQPVTIHVPPDTDIWRPAPDRNNFTAPFLYTTVPAASFLSARVTVAAPWRTLYDQGGLVLAFPSREAFAARSIKAGIEFTDGAPALGVVGTDTLSDWSLSPLLERQTGGNQTATVTIERQGTDAWVYVLEDGGRTRRQLRQVTWAFSRYDGRAGQMVHVGIYGAKPTRESPPSDPLTKLPVSLFDFELVLKK
;
A
#
# COMPACT_ATOMS: atom_id res chain seq x y z
N MET A 1 -22.47 76.62 -16.45
CA MET A 1 -21.33 76.66 -15.51
C MET A 1 -20.88 75.22 -15.29
N VAL A 2 -19.67 74.91 -15.76
CA VAL A 2 -18.82 73.72 -15.53
C VAL A 2 -19.48 72.33 -15.58
N SER A 3 -19.30 71.64 -16.71
CA SER A 3 -19.45 70.19 -16.86
C SER A 3 -18.25 69.49 -16.20
N CYS A 4 -18.49 68.68 -15.17
CA CYS A 4 -17.46 67.88 -14.50
C CYS A 4 -17.57 66.43 -14.99
N LYS A 5 -16.66 66.02 -15.88
CA LYS A 5 -16.53 64.61 -16.33
C LYS A 5 -15.82 63.81 -15.24
N LEU A 6 -16.52 62.89 -14.59
CA LEU A 6 -15.90 61.83 -13.78
C LEU A 6 -15.44 60.71 -14.72
N ILE A 7 -14.13 60.49 -14.81
CA ILE A 7 -13.54 59.32 -15.44
C ILE A 7 -13.46 58.23 -14.38
N VAL A 8 -14.29 57.19 -14.48
CA VAL A 8 -14.17 55.98 -13.66
C VAL A 8 -13.19 55.04 -14.37
N GLY A 9 -11.96 54.98 -13.88
CA GLY A 9 -10.98 53.97 -14.31
C GLY A 9 -11.31 52.63 -13.68
N ALA A 10 -11.72 51.65 -14.50
CA ALA A 10 -11.85 50.27 -14.06
C ALA A 10 -10.45 49.67 -13.84
N VAL A 11 -10.07 49.47 -12.57
CA VAL A 11 -8.88 48.69 -12.20
C VAL A 11 -9.25 47.21 -12.31
N LEU A 12 -8.80 46.55 -13.38
CA LEU A 12 -8.85 45.10 -13.48
C LEU A 12 -7.81 44.51 -12.53
N ALA A 13 -8.26 44.00 -11.38
CA ALA A 13 -7.43 43.22 -10.48
C ALA A 13 -7.19 41.83 -11.13
N SER A 14 -6.07 41.69 -11.82
CA SER A 14 -5.57 40.40 -12.27
C SER A 14 -5.08 39.61 -11.06
N SER A 15 -5.94 38.74 -10.54
CA SER A 15 -5.59 37.76 -9.51
C SER A 15 -4.67 36.70 -10.12
N SER A 16 -3.37 36.85 -9.88
CA SER A 16 -2.38 35.82 -10.16
C SER A 16 -2.63 34.62 -9.24
N VAL A 17 -3.05 33.50 -9.80
CA VAL A 17 -3.00 32.21 -9.11
C VAL A 17 -1.54 31.93 -8.82
N ALA A 18 -1.16 32.02 -7.55
CA ALA A 18 0.16 31.62 -7.09
C ALA A 18 0.27 30.10 -7.25
N THR A 19 0.92 29.65 -8.32
CA THR A 19 1.32 28.26 -8.47
C THR A 19 2.39 27.99 -7.41
N THR A 20 1.99 27.41 -6.28
CA THR A 20 2.95 26.88 -5.31
C THR A 20 3.62 25.67 -5.93
N ALA A 21 4.80 25.85 -6.50
CA ALA A 21 5.71 24.75 -6.78
C ALA A 21 6.08 24.11 -5.42
N SER A 22 5.53 22.94 -5.13
CA SER A 22 5.94 22.18 -3.95
C SER A 22 7.36 21.67 -4.20
N SER A 23 8.33 22.27 -3.52
CA SER A 23 9.68 21.69 -3.38
C SER A 23 9.61 20.50 -2.41
N GLY A 24 8.94 19.43 -2.83
CA GLY A 24 9.02 18.12 -2.20
C GLY A 24 9.93 17.26 -3.07
N SER A 25 10.97 16.66 -2.50
CA SER A 25 11.76 15.67 -3.23
C SER A 25 10.81 14.61 -3.81
N SER A 26 10.86 14.38 -5.13
CA SER A 26 10.09 13.31 -5.76
C SER A 26 10.39 11.98 -5.08
N LEU A 27 9.35 11.25 -4.67
CA LEU A 27 9.51 9.93 -4.05
C LEU A 27 10.28 9.01 -5.00
N VAL A 28 11.33 8.37 -4.49
CA VAL A 28 12.09 7.38 -5.26
C VAL A 28 11.46 6.00 -5.04
N TRP A 29 11.07 5.36 -6.14
CA TRP A 29 10.44 4.04 -6.15
C TRP A 29 11.44 2.94 -6.51
N ARG A 30 11.30 1.78 -5.87
CA ARG A 30 12.19 0.63 -6.04
C ARG A 30 11.40 -0.68 -6.01
N TRP A 31 11.77 -1.61 -6.88
CA TRP A 31 11.31 -2.99 -6.78
C TRP A 31 12.19 -3.78 -5.79
N ARG A 32 11.58 -4.72 -5.09
CA ARG A 32 12.27 -5.84 -4.44
C ARG A 32 11.59 -7.14 -4.89
N ASN A 33 12.41 -8.18 -5.08
CA ASN A 33 11.99 -9.50 -5.56
C ASN A 33 11.23 -9.49 -6.90
N TYR A 34 11.45 -8.48 -7.74
CA TYR A 34 10.83 -8.37 -9.07
C TYR A 34 11.88 -7.97 -10.10
N ALA A 35 12.85 -8.87 -10.30
CA ALA A 35 13.97 -8.62 -11.19
C ALA A 35 13.49 -8.34 -12.63
N ASN A 36 14.21 -7.48 -13.34
CA ASN A 36 13.96 -7.06 -14.74
C ASN A 36 12.81 -6.06 -14.96
N ALA A 37 12.12 -5.62 -13.91
CA ALA A 37 11.16 -4.53 -14.01
C ALA A 37 11.79 -3.19 -13.66
N SER A 38 11.52 -2.16 -14.46
CA SER A 38 11.87 -0.79 -14.09
C SER A 38 10.89 -0.27 -13.04
N PRO A 39 11.34 0.39 -11.95
CA PRO A 39 10.44 1.02 -10.99
C PRO A 39 9.60 2.11 -11.64
N VAL A 40 8.33 2.17 -11.27
CA VAL A 40 7.39 3.23 -11.66
C VAL A 40 6.80 3.87 -10.41
N SER A 41 6.23 5.07 -10.53
CA SER A 41 5.45 5.63 -9.43
C SER A 41 4.00 5.13 -9.52
N PRO A 42 3.40 4.64 -8.43
CA PRO A 42 1.99 4.28 -8.39
C PRO A 42 1.05 5.48 -8.08
N VAL A 43 1.58 6.67 -7.78
CA VAL A 43 0.79 7.80 -7.23
C VAL A 43 -0.25 8.37 -8.21
N ASP A 44 -0.06 8.21 -9.51
CA ASP A 44 -0.97 8.75 -10.53
C ASP A 44 -1.24 7.76 -11.68
N GLN A 45 -0.88 6.49 -11.50
CA GLN A 45 -1.06 5.46 -12.52
C GLN A 45 -1.24 4.06 -11.91
N PRO A 46 -2.01 3.18 -12.56
CA PRO A 46 -2.10 1.79 -12.16
C PRO A 46 -0.77 1.06 -12.35
N VAL A 47 -0.53 0.05 -11.53
CA VAL A 47 0.61 -0.86 -11.61
C VAL A 47 0.08 -2.29 -11.60
N THR A 48 0.50 -3.11 -12.57
CA THR A 48 0.19 -4.54 -12.58
C THR A 48 1.44 -5.35 -12.31
N ILE A 49 1.41 -6.16 -11.24
CA ILE A 49 2.45 -7.11 -10.89
C ILE A 49 2.06 -8.47 -11.45
N HIS A 50 2.92 -9.07 -12.28
CA HIS A 50 2.75 -10.45 -12.74
C HIS A 50 3.50 -11.37 -11.78
N VAL A 51 2.82 -11.75 -10.70
CA VAL A 51 3.41 -12.42 -9.54
C VAL A 51 3.76 -13.86 -9.87
N PRO A 52 5.05 -14.27 -9.78
CA PRO A 52 5.43 -15.67 -9.98
C PRO A 52 4.96 -16.56 -8.80
N PRO A 53 4.76 -17.87 -9.03
CA PRO A 53 4.45 -18.82 -7.96
C PRO A 53 5.60 -18.96 -6.96
N ASP A 54 5.34 -19.63 -5.83
CA ASP A 54 6.28 -19.83 -4.71
C ASP A 54 6.79 -18.51 -4.10
N THR A 55 5.91 -17.50 -4.04
CA THR A 55 6.20 -16.19 -3.45
C THR A 55 5.29 -15.84 -2.28
N ASP A 56 5.86 -15.30 -1.19
CA ASP A 56 5.09 -14.90 -0.02
C ASP A 56 5.81 -13.83 0.85
N ILE A 57 5.04 -13.20 1.73
CA ILE A 57 5.49 -12.40 2.88
C ILE A 57 4.87 -13.03 4.13
N TRP A 58 5.61 -13.94 4.76
CA TRP A 58 5.17 -14.75 5.89
C TRP A 58 6.35 -15.30 6.70
N ARG A 59 6.21 -15.30 8.02
CA ARG A 59 7.21 -15.82 8.95
C ARG A 59 6.56 -16.76 9.97
N PRO A 60 6.56 -18.08 9.69
CA PRO A 60 5.92 -19.07 10.55
C PRO A 60 6.77 -19.49 11.76
N ALA A 61 8.10 -19.29 11.72
CA ALA A 61 9.02 -19.74 12.75
C ALA A 61 10.27 -18.85 12.80
N PRO A 62 11.04 -18.83 13.91
CA PRO A 62 12.24 -17.98 14.04
C PRO A 62 13.32 -18.25 12.98
N ASP A 63 13.40 -19.49 12.49
CA ASP A 63 14.35 -19.95 11.47
C ASP A 63 13.78 -19.93 10.04
N ARG A 64 12.52 -19.49 9.85
CA ARG A 64 11.83 -19.48 8.55
C ARG A 64 11.23 -18.12 8.26
N ASN A 65 11.68 -17.47 7.19
CA ASN A 65 11.21 -16.15 6.79
C ASN A 65 11.00 -16.08 5.26
N ASN A 66 9.77 -16.27 4.82
CA ASN A 66 9.38 -16.05 3.43
C ASN A 66 9.19 -14.55 3.24
N PHE A 67 10.13 -13.90 2.56
CA PHE A 67 10.01 -12.50 2.17
C PHE A 67 10.40 -12.35 0.70
N THR A 68 9.75 -13.18 -0.12
CA THR A 68 10.07 -13.42 -1.54
C THR A 68 9.06 -12.81 -2.49
N ALA A 69 7.91 -12.31 -1.99
CA ALA A 69 6.93 -11.63 -2.81
C ALA A 69 7.51 -10.38 -3.51
N PRO A 70 7.18 -10.15 -4.79
CA PRO A 70 7.49 -8.90 -5.46
C PRO A 70 6.74 -7.73 -4.80
N PHE A 71 7.45 -6.65 -4.53
CA PHE A 71 6.82 -5.41 -4.05
C PHE A 71 7.54 -4.16 -4.54
N LEU A 72 6.76 -3.13 -4.84
CA LEU A 72 7.20 -1.81 -5.26
C LEU A 72 7.02 -0.85 -4.10
N TYR A 73 8.10 -0.18 -3.68
CA TYR A 73 8.06 0.67 -2.49
C TYR A 73 8.84 1.96 -2.68
N THR A 74 8.49 2.95 -1.87
CA THR A 74 9.34 4.09 -1.55
C THR A 74 9.77 4.03 -0.09
N THR A 75 10.87 4.70 0.26
CA THR A 75 11.39 4.74 1.63
C THR A 75 11.15 6.11 2.22
N VAL A 76 10.46 6.15 3.36
CA VAL A 76 10.16 7.39 4.07
C VAL A 76 10.56 7.29 5.55
N PRO A 77 10.88 8.40 6.22
CA PRO A 77 11.01 8.39 7.67
C PRO A 77 9.71 7.94 8.32
N ALA A 78 9.75 6.98 9.25
CA ALA A 78 8.56 6.50 9.94
C ALA A 78 7.81 7.64 10.66
N ALA A 79 8.55 8.65 11.16
CA ALA A 79 8.02 9.87 11.76
C ALA A 79 7.16 10.72 10.81
N SER A 80 7.38 10.61 9.50
CA SER A 80 6.63 11.35 8.48
C SER A 80 5.41 10.59 7.97
N PHE A 81 5.34 9.27 8.11
CA PHE A 81 4.24 8.47 7.60
C PHE A 81 2.92 8.79 8.31
N LEU A 82 1.88 9.15 7.56
CA LEU A 82 0.52 9.33 8.07
C LEU A 82 -0.41 8.23 7.58
N SER A 83 -0.47 7.98 6.28
CA SER A 83 -1.28 6.89 5.72
C SER A 83 -0.79 6.46 4.34
N ALA A 84 -1.14 5.24 3.97
CA ALA A 84 -1.11 4.78 2.58
C ALA A 84 -2.39 4.02 2.26
N ARG A 85 -2.91 4.18 1.05
CA ARG A 85 -4.05 3.42 0.53
C ARG A 85 -3.77 2.85 -0.85
N VAL A 86 -4.45 1.77 -1.21
CA VAL A 86 -4.48 1.25 -2.59
C VAL A 86 -5.77 0.48 -2.85
N THR A 87 -6.26 0.52 -4.07
CA THR A 87 -7.26 -0.41 -4.58
C THR A 87 -6.58 -1.59 -5.27
N VAL A 88 -6.98 -2.82 -4.93
CA VAL A 88 -6.42 -4.05 -5.49
C VAL A 88 -7.48 -4.88 -6.19
N ALA A 89 -7.10 -5.47 -7.33
CA ALA A 89 -7.90 -6.39 -8.12
C ALA A 89 -7.02 -7.47 -8.75
N ALA A 90 -7.49 -8.72 -8.80
CA ALA A 90 -6.85 -9.80 -9.55
C ALA A 90 -7.89 -10.90 -9.85
N PRO A 91 -7.61 -11.82 -10.78
CA PRO A 91 -8.44 -12.99 -11.01
C PRO A 91 -8.15 -14.05 -9.93
N TRP A 92 -8.54 -13.79 -8.68
CA TRP A 92 -8.29 -14.66 -7.52
C TRP A 92 -8.83 -16.07 -7.74
N ARG A 93 -7.95 -17.08 -7.76
CA ARG A 93 -8.33 -18.46 -8.13
C ARG A 93 -7.59 -19.52 -7.34
N THR A 94 -6.31 -19.30 -7.11
CA THR A 94 -5.44 -20.29 -6.46
C THR A 94 -5.39 -20.00 -4.96
N LEU A 95 -5.32 -21.07 -4.17
CA LEU A 95 -5.14 -20.96 -2.73
C LEU A 95 -3.97 -20.03 -2.41
N TYR A 96 -4.24 -19.04 -1.57
CA TYR A 96 -3.35 -17.97 -1.14
C TYR A 96 -2.91 -16.99 -2.21
N ASP A 97 -3.62 -16.81 -3.33
CA ASP A 97 -3.39 -15.63 -4.20
C ASP A 97 -3.59 -14.34 -3.38
N GLN A 98 -2.65 -13.39 -3.44
CA GLN A 98 -2.69 -12.18 -2.59
C GLN A 98 -2.30 -10.91 -3.35
N GLY A 99 -2.79 -9.77 -2.87
CA GLY A 99 -2.28 -8.47 -3.26
C GLY A 99 -2.80 -7.33 -2.39
N GLY A 100 -2.05 -6.23 -2.32
CA GLY A 100 -2.45 -5.04 -1.58
C GLY A 100 -1.28 -4.15 -1.15
N LEU A 101 -1.36 -3.61 0.06
CA LEU A 101 -0.33 -2.76 0.67
C LEU A 101 0.68 -3.57 1.48
N VAL A 102 1.92 -3.10 1.50
CA VAL A 102 2.95 -3.53 2.44
C VAL A 102 3.64 -2.34 3.08
N LEU A 103 3.73 -2.36 4.41
CA LEU A 103 4.69 -1.59 5.18
C LEU A 103 5.78 -2.55 5.66
N ALA A 104 7.02 -2.34 5.24
CA ALA A 104 8.16 -3.10 5.73
C ALA A 104 9.12 -2.20 6.50
N PHE A 105 9.52 -2.66 7.68
CA PHE A 105 10.42 -1.95 8.58
C PHE A 105 11.81 -2.59 8.43
N PRO A 106 12.70 -2.01 7.61
CA PRO A 106 14.04 -2.52 7.41
C PRO A 106 14.75 -2.72 8.75
N SER A 107 15.42 -3.86 8.86
CA SER A 107 16.34 -4.20 9.94
C SER A 107 17.74 -4.39 9.36
N ARG A 108 18.76 -4.19 10.19
CA ARG A 108 20.15 -4.55 9.84
C ARG A 108 20.34 -6.07 9.75
N GLU A 109 19.49 -6.83 10.43
CA GLU A 109 19.47 -8.29 10.35
C GLU A 109 18.59 -8.74 9.20
N ALA A 110 19.16 -9.53 8.28
CA ALA A 110 18.53 -9.95 7.03
C ALA A 110 17.18 -10.67 7.21
N PHE A 111 16.97 -11.32 8.36
CA PHE A 111 15.77 -12.12 8.68
C PHE A 111 14.79 -11.44 9.66
N ALA A 112 15.06 -10.19 10.08
CA ALA A 112 14.32 -9.53 11.17
C ALA A 112 13.50 -8.30 10.73
N ALA A 113 13.29 -8.10 9.42
CA ALA A 113 12.44 -6.99 8.97
C ALA A 113 11.01 -7.23 9.44
N ARG A 114 10.46 -6.30 10.24
CA ARG A 114 9.03 -6.36 10.58
C ARG A 114 8.21 -5.96 9.37
N SER A 115 6.99 -6.44 9.28
CA SER A 115 6.11 -6.01 8.19
C SER A 115 4.65 -6.02 8.57
N ILE A 116 3.86 -5.23 7.87
CA ILE A 116 2.41 -5.29 7.84
C ILE A 116 2.04 -5.43 6.37
N LYS A 117 1.36 -6.51 6.00
CA LYS A 117 0.68 -6.60 4.69
C LYS A 117 -0.82 -6.60 4.89
N ALA A 118 -1.54 -5.94 4.00
CA ALA A 118 -2.99 -5.86 4.04
C ALA A 118 -3.55 -5.80 2.61
N GLY A 119 -4.64 -6.51 2.36
CA GLY A 119 -5.21 -6.59 1.02
C GLY A 119 -6.24 -7.69 0.88
N ILE A 120 -6.34 -8.24 -0.33
CA ILE A 120 -7.14 -9.44 -0.60
C ILE A 120 -6.23 -10.66 -0.55
N GLU A 121 -6.75 -11.75 0.02
CA GLU A 121 -6.16 -13.07 0.02
C GLU A 121 -7.23 -14.12 -0.31
N PHE A 122 -6.95 -15.00 -1.27
CA PHE A 122 -7.85 -16.07 -1.66
C PHE A 122 -7.66 -17.30 -0.77
N THR A 123 -8.70 -17.69 -0.03
CA THR A 123 -8.64 -18.84 0.88
C THR A 123 -10.03 -19.43 1.04
N ASP A 124 -10.11 -20.73 1.36
CA ASP A 124 -11.39 -21.43 1.56
C ASP A 124 -12.39 -21.25 0.40
N GLY A 125 -11.87 -21.15 -0.83
CA GLY A 125 -12.66 -21.03 -2.05
C GLY A 125 -13.18 -19.63 -2.36
N ALA A 126 -12.83 -18.59 -1.59
CA ALA A 126 -13.28 -17.22 -1.82
C ALA A 126 -12.21 -16.16 -1.49
N PRO A 127 -12.25 -14.96 -2.12
CA PRO A 127 -11.42 -13.85 -1.68
C PRO A 127 -11.89 -13.32 -0.32
N ALA A 128 -10.93 -13.07 0.57
CA ALA A 128 -11.14 -12.46 1.88
C ALA A 128 -10.20 -11.26 2.06
N LEU A 129 -10.52 -10.38 3.01
CA LEU A 129 -9.62 -9.32 3.44
C LEU A 129 -8.60 -9.91 4.42
N GLY A 130 -7.34 -9.94 4.02
CA GLY A 130 -6.23 -10.45 4.81
C GLY A 130 -5.42 -9.31 5.43
N VAL A 131 -5.04 -9.47 6.69
CA VAL A 131 -4.02 -8.63 7.34
C VAL A 131 -3.02 -9.55 8.04
N VAL A 132 -1.74 -9.32 7.78
CA VAL A 132 -0.65 -9.98 8.51
C VAL A 132 0.24 -8.92 9.14
N GLY A 133 0.34 -8.95 10.48
CA GLY A 133 1.33 -8.21 11.23
C GLY A 133 2.49 -9.13 11.63
N THR A 134 3.70 -8.83 11.19
CA THR A 134 4.90 -9.61 11.48
C THR A 134 5.86 -8.78 12.33
N ASP A 135 5.90 -9.05 13.64
CA ASP A 135 6.95 -8.54 14.54
C ASP A 135 8.10 -9.55 14.59
N THR A 136 8.01 -10.52 15.52
CA THR A 136 8.90 -11.68 15.57
C THR A 136 8.41 -12.80 14.68
N LEU A 137 7.13 -13.13 14.72
CA LEU A 137 6.45 -14.10 13.87
C LEU A 137 5.24 -13.42 13.20
N SER A 138 4.73 -14.01 12.14
CA SER A 138 3.55 -13.51 11.46
C SER A 138 2.26 -13.90 12.20
N ASP A 139 1.42 -12.91 12.44
CA ASP A 139 0.08 -13.05 13.01
C ASP A 139 -0.94 -12.63 11.95
N TRP A 140 -1.83 -13.55 11.59
CA TRP A 140 -2.75 -13.44 10.46
C TRP A 140 -4.19 -13.32 10.93
N SER A 141 -4.94 -12.43 10.28
CA SER A 141 -6.38 -12.35 10.41
C SER A 141 -7.05 -12.24 9.06
N LEU A 142 -8.23 -12.86 8.98
CA LEU A 142 -9.13 -12.80 7.84
C LEU A 142 -10.42 -12.08 8.23
N SER A 143 -11.00 -11.39 7.26
CA SER A 143 -12.32 -10.80 7.36
C SER A 143 -13.06 -11.01 6.03
N PRO A 144 -14.39 -11.20 6.06
CA PRO A 144 -15.15 -11.33 4.82
C PRO A 144 -14.98 -10.11 3.91
N LEU A 145 -14.80 -10.38 2.61
CA LEU A 145 -14.97 -9.40 1.55
C LEU A 145 -16.46 -9.36 1.20
N LEU A 146 -17.13 -8.22 1.43
CA LEU A 146 -18.57 -8.07 1.21
C LEU A 146 -18.82 -7.25 -0.05
N GLU A 147 -20.02 -7.35 -0.61
CA GLU A 147 -20.40 -6.67 -1.86
C GLU A 147 -20.23 -5.15 -1.80
N ARG A 148 -20.48 -4.53 -0.63
CA ARG A 148 -20.31 -3.09 -0.41
C ARG A 148 -18.85 -2.60 -0.52
N GLN A 149 -17.88 -3.52 -0.59
CA GLN A 149 -16.48 -3.23 -0.91
C GLN A 149 -16.16 -3.42 -2.39
N THR A 150 -16.78 -4.41 -3.05
CA THR A 150 -16.30 -4.91 -4.35
C THR A 150 -16.90 -4.21 -5.55
N GLY A 151 -18.08 -3.58 -5.40
CA GLY A 151 -18.83 -3.04 -6.54
C GLY A 151 -19.09 -4.08 -7.63
N GLY A 152 -19.05 -5.38 -7.29
CA GLY A 152 -19.21 -6.51 -8.22
C GLY A 152 -17.92 -7.14 -8.75
N ASN A 153 -16.72 -6.56 -8.54
CA ASN A 153 -15.49 -6.97 -9.24
C ASN A 153 -14.39 -7.59 -8.36
N GLN A 154 -14.74 -8.19 -7.20
CA GLN A 154 -13.78 -8.77 -6.23
C GLN A 154 -12.56 -7.86 -5.95
N THR A 155 -12.80 -6.56 -5.89
CA THR A 155 -11.81 -5.52 -5.57
C THR A 155 -11.93 -5.08 -4.12
N ALA A 156 -10.88 -4.47 -3.58
CA ALA A 156 -10.94 -3.81 -2.28
C ALA A 156 -9.97 -2.63 -2.24
N THR A 157 -10.39 -1.53 -1.62
CA THR A 157 -9.50 -0.44 -1.25
C THR A 157 -9.11 -0.59 0.21
N VAL A 158 -7.83 -0.82 0.47
CA VAL A 158 -7.29 -0.94 1.84
C VAL A 158 -6.46 0.29 2.18
N THR A 159 -6.48 0.68 3.46
CA THR A 159 -5.64 1.77 3.98
C THR A 159 -4.95 1.36 5.27
N ILE A 160 -3.70 1.78 5.41
CA ILE A 160 -2.91 1.66 6.65
C ILE A 160 -2.64 3.08 7.14
N GLU A 161 -3.12 3.40 8.33
CA GLU A 161 -3.03 4.73 8.93
C GLU A 161 -2.24 4.68 10.22
N ARG A 162 -1.34 5.64 10.42
CA ARG A 162 -0.67 5.84 11.69
C ARG A 162 -1.57 6.61 12.65
N GLN A 163 -1.77 6.08 13.84
CA GLN A 163 -2.42 6.79 14.95
C GLN A 163 -1.53 6.70 16.20
N GLY A 164 -0.83 7.80 16.51
CA GLY A 164 0.16 7.82 17.59
C GLY A 164 1.33 6.88 17.32
N THR A 165 1.43 5.80 18.11
CA THR A 165 2.45 4.74 17.99
C THR A 165 1.98 3.52 17.20
N ASP A 166 0.72 3.51 16.76
CA ASP A 166 0.08 2.31 16.25
C ASP A 166 -0.20 2.47 14.76
N ALA A 167 -0.22 1.34 14.05
CA ALA A 167 -0.78 1.27 12.70
C ALA A 167 -2.17 0.66 12.77
N TRP A 168 -3.15 1.35 12.20
CA TRP A 168 -4.49 0.83 11.99
C TRP A 168 -4.68 0.46 10.53
N VAL A 169 -5.27 -0.71 10.31
CA VAL A 169 -5.62 -1.21 8.98
C VAL A 169 -7.13 -1.17 8.82
N TYR A 170 -7.59 -0.58 7.71
CA TYR A 170 -9.00 -0.50 7.35
C TYR A 170 -9.23 -0.98 5.93
N VAL A 171 -10.45 -1.42 5.66
CA VAL A 171 -11.00 -1.47 4.30
C VAL A 171 -11.95 -0.28 4.11
N LEU A 172 -11.88 0.36 2.95
CA LEU A 172 -12.83 1.40 2.57
C LEU A 172 -14.06 0.78 1.93
N GLU A 173 -15.20 1.39 2.20
CA GLU A 173 -16.52 0.90 1.83
C GLU A 173 -17.32 2.05 1.21
N ASP A 174 -18.33 1.71 0.41
CA ASP A 174 -19.26 2.68 -0.16
C ASP A 174 -18.57 3.79 -0.99
N GLY A 175 -17.51 3.44 -1.73
CA GLY A 175 -16.71 4.38 -2.52
C GLY A 175 -15.80 5.28 -1.68
N GLY A 176 -15.42 4.84 -0.46
CA GLY A 176 -14.59 5.61 0.46
C GLY A 176 -15.37 6.51 1.42
N ARG A 177 -16.71 6.45 1.42
CA ARG A 177 -17.56 7.22 2.35
C ARG A 177 -17.54 6.64 3.77
N THR A 178 -17.36 5.32 3.88
CA THR A 178 -17.25 4.62 5.16
C THR A 178 -15.99 3.74 5.15
N ARG A 179 -15.62 3.24 6.34
CA ARG A 179 -14.51 2.33 6.50
C ARG A 179 -14.78 1.36 7.64
N ARG A 180 -14.18 0.17 7.56
CA ARG A 180 -14.25 -0.85 8.61
C ARG A 180 -12.86 -1.22 9.10
N GLN A 181 -12.72 -1.29 10.42
CA GLN A 181 -11.48 -1.70 11.08
C GLN A 181 -11.21 -3.18 10.81
N LEU A 182 -9.97 -3.49 10.42
CA LEU A 182 -9.50 -4.86 10.24
C LEU A 182 -8.48 -5.25 11.32
N ARG A 183 -7.54 -4.35 11.64
CA ARG A 183 -6.48 -4.65 12.62
C ARG A 183 -5.90 -3.37 13.23
N GLN A 184 -5.49 -3.47 14.49
CA GLN A 184 -4.57 -2.54 15.14
C GLN A 184 -3.23 -3.24 15.37
N VAL A 185 -2.13 -2.56 15.05
CA VAL A 185 -0.76 -3.07 15.19
C VAL A 185 0.04 -2.08 16.03
N THR A 186 0.17 -2.38 17.33
CA THR A 186 0.69 -1.47 18.37
C THR A 186 2.21 -1.30 18.34
N TRP A 187 2.93 -2.26 17.75
CA TRP A 187 4.40 -2.20 17.67
C TRP A 187 4.90 -1.38 16.48
N ALA A 188 4.05 -1.05 15.51
CA ALA A 188 4.44 -0.54 14.19
C ALA A 188 5.26 0.76 14.25
N PHE A 189 4.85 1.71 15.09
CA PHE A 189 5.52 2.98 15.29
C PHE A 189 5.83 3.23 16.77
N SER A 190 6.04 2.14 17.52
CA SER A 190 6.41 2.21 18.92
C SER A 190 7.72 2.99 19.10
N ARG A 191 7.76 3.82 20.14
CA ARG A 191 8.95 4.58 20.56
C ARG A 191 9.79 3.82 21.59
N TYR A 192 9.31 2.68 22.06
CA TYR A 192 9.85 1.96 23.22
C TYR A 192 10.79 0.81 22.86
N ASP A 193 10.96 0.51 21.57
CA ASP A 193 11.80 -0.60 21.09
C ASP A 193 13.19 -0.15 20.61
N GLY A 194 13.57 1.11 20.92
CA GLY A 194 14.87 1.68 20.56
C GLY A 194 15.05 2.00 19.07
N ARG A 195 14.00 1.90 18.24
CA ARG A 195 14.09 2.14 16.78
C ARG A 195 13.79 3.58 16.37
N ALA A 196 14.22 4.54 17.19
CA ALA A 196 14.10 5.96 16.86
C ALA A 196 14.79 6.28 15.51
N GLY A 197 14.13 7.08 14.66
CA GLY A 197 14.65 7.42 13.33
C GLY A 197 14.55 6.30 12.28
N GLN A 198 13.78 5.24 12.54
CA GLN A 198 13.57 4.16 11.58
C GLN A 198 12.95 4.68 10.27
N MET A 199 13.44 4.15 9.17
CA MET A 199 12.82 4.28 7.85
C MET A 199 11.77 3.19 7.69
N VAL A 200 10.70 3.48 6.96
CA VAL A 200 9.69 2.50 6.55
C VAL A 200 9.64 2.43 5.04
N HIS A 201 9.59 1.22 4.51
CA HIS A 201 9.27 0.95 3.12
C HIS A 201 7.75 0.89 3.01
N VAL A 202 7.17 1.80 2.23
CA VAL A 202 5.73 1.88 2.00
C VAL A 202 5.47 1.57 0.54
N GLY A 203 4.59 0.62 0.28
CA GLY A 203 4.41 0.14 -1.08
C GLY A 203 3.25 -0.80 -1.29
N ILE A 204 3.26 -1.36 -2.49
CA ILE A 204 2.28 -2.31 -3.00
C ILE A 204 2.95 -3.66 -3.28
N TYR A 205 2.23 -4.75 -3.10
CA TYR A 205 2.75 -6.10 -3.30
C TYR A 205 1.72 -7.01 -3.98
N GLY A 206 2.22 -8.13 -4.51
CA GLY A 206 1.41 -9.29 -4.85
C GLY A 206 2.17 -10.56 -4.47
N ALA A 207 1.46 -11.62 -4.09
CA ALA A 207 2.05 -12.90 -3.69
C ALA A 207 1.23 -14.08 -4.24
N LYS A 208 1.93 -15.16 -4.56
CA LYS A 208 1.34 -16.44 -5.00
C LYS A 208 2.10 -17.59 -4.34
N PRO A 209 1.76 -17.95 -3.09
CA PRO A 209 2.47 -18.96 -2.32
C PRO A 209 2.30 -20.37 -2.88
N THR A 210 1.18 -20.67 -3.55
CA THR A 210 0.96 -21.99 -4.12
C THR A 210 2.03 -22.29 -5.16
N ARG A 211 2.70 -23.44 -4.96
CA ARG A 211 3.68 -23.99 -5.89
C ARG A 211 2.98 -24.61 -7.08
N GLU A 212 3.57 -24.44 -8.25
CA GLU A 212 3.09 -25.04 -9.49
C GLU A 212 4.23 -25.82 -10.14
N SER A 213 3.94 -27.03 -10.64
CA SER A 213 4.95 -27.90 -11.25
C SER A 213 5.42 -27.35 -12.61
N PRO A 214 6.71 -27.43 -12.94
CA PRO A 214 7.20 -27.04 -14.26
C PRO A 214 6.66 -27.94 -15.40
N PRO A 215 6.60 -27.44 -16.66
CA PRO A 215 6.91 -26.06 -17.05
C PRO A 215 5.80 -25.12 -16.59
N SER A 216 6.20 -24.03 -15.90
CA SER A 216 5.26 -22.97 -15.57
C SER A 216 4.88 -22.25 -16.86
N ASP A 217 3.65 -22.46 -17.32
CA ASP A 217 3.02 -21.67 -18.36
C ASP A 217 3.25 -20.16 -18.05
N PRO A 218 3.62 -19.29 -18.99
CA PRO A 218 3.64 -17.85 -18.76
C PRO A 218 2.32 -17.28 -18.16
N LEU A 219 1.20 -18.01 -18.28
CA LEU A 219 -0.10 -17.75 -17.62
C LEU A 219 -0.17 -18.14 -16.13
N THR A 220 0.86 -18.79 -15.57
CA THR A 220 0.95 -19.13 -14.13
C THR A 220 1.11 -17.91 -13.23
N LYS A 221 1.57 -16.79 -13.80
CA LYS A 221 1.75 -15.56 -13.03
C LYS A 221 0.40 -14.94 -12.72
N LEU A 222 0.13 -14.69 -11.44
CA LEU A 222 -1.08 -13.97 -11.02
C LEU A 222 -0.93 -12.48 -11.40
N PRO A 223 -1.81 -11.92 -12.27
CA PRO A 223 -1.79 -10.50 -12.57
C PRO A 223 -2.53 -9.72 -11.47
N VAL A 224 -1.79 -9.09 -10.57
CA VAL A 224 -2.32 -8.24 -9.50
C VAL A 224 -2.29 -6.79 -9.95
N SER A 225 -3.46 -6.20 -10.16
CA SER A 225 -3.63 -4.80 -10.55
C SER A 225 -3.87 -3.93 -9.33
N LEU A 226 -3.05 -2.88 -9.20
CA LEU A 226 -3.00 -1.97 -8.06
C LEU A 226 -3.17 -0.54 -8.57
N PHE A 227 -4.16 0.19 -8.07
CA PHE A 227 -4.52 1.52 -8.55
C PHE A 227 -5.07 2.38 -7.41
N ASP A 228 -5.31 3.68 -7.68
CA ASP A 228 -5.69 4.68 -6.67
C ASP A 228 -4.74 4.73 -5.46
N PHE A 229 -3.44 4.51 -5.70
CA PHE A 229 -2.45 4.55 -4.63
C PHE A 229 -2.29 5.97 -4.11
N GLU A 230 -2.40 6.14 -2.80
CA GLU A 230 -2.13 7.42 -2.14
C GLU A 230 -1.15 7.19 -0.99
N LEU A 231 -0.20 8.11 -0.85
CA LEU A 231 0.72 8.17 0.28
C LEU A 231 0.68 9.56 0.88
N VAL A 232 0.23 9.66 2.13
CA VAL A 232 0.17 10.91 2.87
C VAL A 232 1.31 10.95 3.87
N LEU A 233 2.13 11.99 3.75
CA LEU A 233 3.26 12.26 4.64
C LEU A 233 3.05 13.59 5.37
N LYS A 234 3.50 13.63 6.63
CA LYS A 234 3.65 14.87 7.39
C LYS A 234 4.74 15.72 6.72
N LYS A 235 4.40 16.97 6.42
CA LYS A 235 5.33 18.00 5.94
C LYS A 235 6.35 18.38 7.01
#